data_AF-A0A373CPT1-F1
#
_entry.id   AF-A0A373CPT1-F1
#
_cell.length_a   1.000
_cell.length_b   1.000
_cell.length_c   1.000
_cell.angle_alpha   90.00
_cell.angle_beta   90.00
_cell.angle_gamma   90.00
#
_symmetry.space_group_name_H-M   'P 1'
#
loop_
_entity.id
_entity.type
_entity.pdbx_description
1 polymer ?
#
loop_
_entity_poly.entity_id
_entity_poly.type
_entity_poly.pdbx_seq_one_letter_code
_entity_poly.pdbx_strand_id
1 'polypeptide(L)' 'MLLDCFKAIYGKPIYAFQKEYKIQMAAQLLLTTQLSISEIAGKIGYSNPNKFSSAFRSIIGMSPREYRNAKK' A
#
# COMPACT_ATOMS: atom_id res chain seq x y z
N MET A 1 16.24 -19.95 6.64
CA MET A 1 17.44 -19.81 5.77
C MET A 1 17.33 -18.68 4.75
N LEU A 2 16.32 -18.57 3.87
CA LEU A 2 16.23 -17.39 2.98
C LEU A 2 15.72 -16.11 3.66
N LEU A 3 14.88 -16.24 4.69
CA LEU A 3 14.26 -15.10 5.38
C LEU A 3 15.21 -14.37 6.34
N ASP A 4 16.21 -15.10 6.88
CA ASP A 4 17.11 -14.59 7.92
C ASP A 4 18.23 -13.72 7.34
N CYS A 5 18.76 -14.09 6.15
CA CYS A 5 19.82 -13.33 5.49
C CYS A 5 19.37 -11.93 5.02
N PHE A 6 18.08 -11.71 4.76
CA PHE A 6 17.60 -10.41 4.26
C PHE A 6 17.39 -9.37 5.37
N LYS A 7 17.03 -9.80 6.59
CA LYS A 7 16.95 -8.93 7.77
C LYS A 7 18.30 -8.31 8.14
N ALA A 8 19.39 -9.06 7.95
CA ALA A 8 20.74 -8.64 8.29
C ALA A 8 21.31 -7.55 7.36
N ILE A 9 20.82 -7.48 6.10
CA ILE A 9 21.33 -6.55 5.09
C ILE A 9 20.44 -5.31 4.95
N TYR A 10 19.11 -5.43 5.11
CA TYR A 10 18.17 -4.34 4.80
C TYR A 10 17.46 -3.69 6.01
N GLY A 11 17.67 -4.18 7.24
CA GLY A 11 17.10 -3.58 8.46
C GLY A 11 15.57 -3.65 8.60
N LYS A 12 14.84 -4.07 7.55
CA LYS A 12 13.40 -4.36 7.54
C LYS A 12 13.13 -5.74 6.94
N PRO A 13 12.14 -6.51 7.43
CA PRO A 13 11.75 -7.79 6.82
C PRO A 13 11.29 -7.60 5.36
N ILE A 14 11.57 -8.55 4.46
CA ILE A 14 11.10 -8.56 3.05
C ILE A 14 9.61 -8.23 2.93
N TYR A 15 8.79 -8.75 3.85
CA TYR A 15 7.36 -8.48 3.92
C TYR A 15 7.04 -6.98 4.05
N ALA A 16 7.81 -6.22 4.83
CA ALA A 16 7.59 -4.79 5.02
C ALA A 16 7.88 -4.01 3.73
N PHE A 17 8.95 -4.37 3.01
CA PHE A 17 9.27 -3.78 1.73
C PHE A 17 8.20 -4.09 0.67
N GLN A 18 7.74 -5.34 0.59
CA GLN A 18 6.67 -5.72 -0.32
C GLN A 18 5.37 -4.96 -0.02
N LYS A 19 5.06 -4.73 1.25
CA LYS A 19 3.90 -3.95 1.68
C LYS A 19 4.02 -2.47 1.27
N GLU A 20 5.16 -1.83 1.54
CA GLU A 20 5.43 -0.45 1.12
C GLU A 20 5.29 -0.32 -0.40
N TYR A 21 5.91 -1.21 -1.18
CA TYR A 21 5.83 -1.21 -2.64
C TYR A 21 4.38 -1.30 -3.15
N LYS A 22 3.57 -2.23 -2.60
CA LYS A 22 2.15 -2.37 -2.96
C LYS A 22 1.35 -1.11 -2.64
N ILE A 23 1.62 -0.45 -1.51
CA ILE A 23 0.94 0.80 -1.15
C ILE A 23 1.33 1.95 -2.09
N GLN A 24 2.59 2.04 -2.50
CA GLN A 24 3.03 3.03 -3.50
C GLN A 24 2.32 2.81 -4.85
N MET A 25 2.17 1.56 -5.30
CA MET A 25 1.38 1.25 -6.49
C MET A 25 -0.09 1.67 -6.35
N ALA A 26 -0.70 1.44 -5.19
CA ALA A 26 -2.07 1.89 -4.93
C ALA A 26 -2.18 3.42 -4.94
N ALA A 27 -1.18 4.14 -4.43
CA ALA A 27 -1.14 5.61 -4.49
C ALA A 27 -1.13 6.10 -5.94
N GLN A 28 -0.36 5.45 -6.82
CA GLN A 28 -0.36 5.77 -8.25
C GLN A 28 -1.74 5.53 -8.87
N LEU A 29 -2.34 4.37 -8.62
CA LEU A 29 -3.68 4.03 -9.15
C LEU A 29 -4.77 5.00 -8.68
N LEU A 30 -4.66 5.53 -7.45
CA LEU A 30 -5.61 6.51 -6.91
C LEU A 30 -5.60 7.82 -7.71
N LEU A 31 -4.46 8.19 -8.30
CA LEU A 31 -4.25 9.43 -9.06
C LEU A 31 -4.51 9.25 -10.56
N THR A 32 -4.13 8.11 -11.12
CA THR A 32 -4.18 7.89 -12.58
C THR A 32 -5.45 7.22 -13.07
N THR A 33 -6.31 6.73 -12.16
CA THR A 33 -7.52 5.99 -12.51
C THR A 33 -8.74 6.48 -11.72
N GLN A 34 -9.93 6.19 -12.25
CA GLN A 34 -11.21 6.44 -11.55
C GLN A 34 -11.70 5.21 -10.77
N LEU A 35 -10.87 4.17 -10.61
CA LEU A 35 -11.24 2.97 -9.87
C LEU A 35 -11.66 3.32 -8.44
N SER A 36 -12.65 2.63 -7.90
CA SER A 36 -13.02 2.78 -6.49
C SER A 36 -11.89 2.33 -5.57
N ILE A 37 -11.91 2.83 -4.33
CA ILE A 37 -10.94 2.44 -3.29
C ILE A 37 -10.96 0.91 -3.08
N SER A 38 -12.14 0.29 -3.16
CA SER A 38 -12.31 -1.15 -3.02
C SER A 38 -11.69 -1.95 -4.18
N GLU A 39 -11.82 -1.48 -5.42
CA GLU A 39 -11.19 -2.12 -6.59
C GLU A 39 -9.67 -2.04 -6.52
N ILE A 40 -9.14 -0.89 -6.10
CA ILE A 40 -7.69 -0.71 -5.91
C ILE A 40 -7.19 -1.62 -4.80
N ALA A 41 -7.92 -1.71 -3.67
CA ALA A 41 -7.59 -2.64 -2.59
C ALA A 41 -7.52 -4.10 -3.09
N GLY A 42 -8.51 -4.53 -3.89
CA GLY A 42 -8.51 -5.84 -4.51
C GLY A 42 -7.30 -6.08 -5.42
N LYS A 43 -6.97 -5.12 -6.29
CA LYS A 43 -5.82 -5.20 -7.22
C LYS A 43 -4.47 -5.37 -6.53
N ILE A 44 -4.30 -4.80 -5.34
CA ILE A 44 -3.05 -4.93 -4.58
C ILE A 44 -3.07 -6.07 -3.54
N GLY A 45 -4.11 -6.90 -3.56
CA GLY A 45 -4.22 -8.13 -2.77
C GLY A 45 -4.84 -7.97 -1.38
N TYR A 46 -5.64 -6.92 -1.15
CA TYR A 46 -6.42 -6.75 0.07
C TYR A 46 -7.89 -7.15 -0.17
N SER A 47 -8.32 -8.25 0.44
CA SER A 47 -9.73 -8.68 0.41
C SER A 47 -10.65 -7.78 1.24
N ASN A 48 -10.09 -7.03 2.19
CA ASN A 48 -10.83 -6.10 3.05
C ASN A 48 -10.36 -4.65 2.82
N PRO A 49 -11.19 -3.78 2.21
CA PRO A 49 -10.86 -2.39 1.95
C PRO A 49 -10.53 -1.55 3.20
N ASN A 50 -11.06 -1.91 4.38
CA ASN A 50 -10.73 -1.22 5.63
C ASN A 50 -9.30 -1.52 6.06
N LYS A 51 -8.85 -2.78 5.94
CA LYS A 51 -7.45 -3.15 6.21
C LYS A 51 -6.49 -2.45 5.26
N PHE A 52 -6.86 -2.35 3.98
CA PHE A 52 -6.13 -1.55 3.01
C PHE A 52 -6.01 -0.09 3.44
N SER A 53 -7.14 0.54 3.80
CA SER A 53 -7.16 1.96 4.17
C SER A 53 -6.28 2.26 5.40
N SER A 54 -6.29 1.39 6.41
CA SER A 54 -5.40 1.51 7.56
C SER A 54 -3.93 1.33 7.20
N ALA A 55 -3.60 0.35 6.35
CA ALA A 55 -2.24 0.11 5.88
C ALA A 55 -1.72 1.29 5.02
N PHE A 56 -2.57 1.81 4.15
CA PHE A 56 -2.27 2.97 3.30
C PHE A 56 -1.98 4.20 4.16
N ARG A 57 -2.87 4.50 5.12
CA ARG A 57 -2.66 5.62 6.06
C ARG A 57 -1.39 5.47 6.89
N SER A 58 -1.07 4.26 7.33
CA SER A 58 0.16 4.00 8.09
C SER A 58 1.45 4.26 7.32
N ILE A 59 1.43 4.17 5.99
CA ILE A 59 2.63 4.32 5.13
C ILE A 59 2.67 5.70 4.46
N ILE A 60 1.52 6.23 4.01
CA ILE A 60 1.41 7.50 3.27
C ILE A 60 1.08 8.67 4.19
N GLY A 61 0.49 8.42 5.37
CA GLY A 61 0.10 9.44 6.36
C GLY A 61 -1.35 9.92 6.25
N MET A 62 -2.05 9.61 5.16
CA MET A 62 -3.46 9.98 4.93
C MET A 62 -4.26 8.82 4.36
N SER A 63 -5.59 8.86 4.46
CA SER A 63 -6.45 7.82 3.89
C SER A 63 -6.43 7.83 2.36
N PRO A 64 -6.76 6.71 1.68
CA PRO A 64 -6.87 6.66 0.22
C PRO A 64 -7.80 7.72 -0.36
N ARG A 65 -8.89 8.04 0.35
CA ARG A 65 -9.87 9.04 -0.07
C ARG A 65 -9.31 10.46 0.02
N GLU A 66 -8.67 10.79 1.14
CA GLU A 66 -8.00 12.08 1.33
C GLU A 66 -6.90 12.27 0.29
N TYR A 67 -6.09 11.23 0.05
CA TYR A 67 -5.01 11.26 -0.94
C TYR A 67 -5.50 11.57 -2.35
N ARG A 68 -6.59 10.91 -2.77
CA ARG A 68 -7.21 11.15 -4.07
C ARG A 68 -7.78 12.57 -4.19
N ASN A 69 -8.41 13.08 -3.14
CA ASN A 69 -9.02 14.40 -3.16
C ASN A 69 -7.99 15.53 -3.09
N ALA A 70 -6.86 15.34 -2.40
CA ALA A 70 -5.81 16.35 -2.26
C ALA A 70 -4.99 16.57 -3.55
N LYS A 71 -5.11 15.68 -4.53
CA LYS A 71 -4.30 15.65 -5.76
C LYS A 71 -5.15 15.57 -7.03
N LYS A 72 -6.47 15.72 -6.91
CA LYS A 72 -7.37 16.07 -8.02
C LYS A 72 -7.37 17.58 -8.19
#